data_AF-A0A7Y7YXG6-F1
#
_entry.id   AF-A0A7Y7YXG6-F1
#
_cell.length_a   1.000
_cell.length_b   1.000
_cell.length_c   1.000
_cell.angle_alpha   90.00
_cell.angle_beta   90.00
_cell.angle_gamma   90.00
#
_symmetry.space_group_name_H-M   'P 1'
#
loop_
_entity.id
_entity.type
_entity.pdbx_description
1 polymer ?
#
loop_
_entity_poly.entity_id
_entity_poly.type
_entity_poly.pdbx_seq_one_letter_code
_entity_poly.pdbx_strand_id
1 'polypeptide(L)' 'MGQLLALTTRWLPGAEPSIENMGTAKWLDDEYWKRMEFAVASGIAHALNG' A
#
# COMPACT_ATOMS: atom_id res chain seq x y z
N MET A 1 10.17 -13.82 -4.35
CA MET A 1 9.59 -14.04 -3.01
C MET A 1 10.02 -12.99 -1.97
N GLY A 2 11.28 -12.52 -1.93
CA GLY A 2 11.73 -11.56 -0.90
C GLY A 2 10.91 -10.27 -0.77
N GLN A 3 10.42 -9.71 -1.89
CA GLN A 3 9.55 -8.53 -1.86
C GLN A 3 8.19 -8.79 -1.19
N LEU A 4 7.56 -9.94 -1.45
CA LEU A 4 6.27 -10.29 -0.84
C LEU A 4 6.40 -10.52 0.66
N LEU A 5 7.50 -11.12 1.12
CA LEU A 5 7.78 -11.29 2.55
C LEU A 5 7.91 -9.94 3.26
N ALA A 6 8.63 -8.99 2.65
CA ALA A 6 8.76 -7.63 3.18
C ALA A 6 7.41 -6.91 3.25
N LEU A 7 6.56 -7.10 2.24
CA LEU A 7 5.19 -6.55 2.25
C LEU A 7 4.35 -7.18 3.36
N THR A 8 4.40 -8.49 3.56
CA THR A 8 3.68 -9.16 4.66
C THR A 8 4.12 -8.63 6.01
N THR A 9 5.43 -8.46 6.26
CA THR A 9 5.93 -7.89 7.51
C THR A 9 5.43 -6.46 7.74
N ARG A 10 5.37 -5.64 6.67
CA ARG A 10 4.89 -4.25 6.73
C ARG A 10 3.39 -4.16 7.00
N TRP A 11 2.59 -4.91 6.25
CA TRP A 11 1.14 -4.74 6.19
C TRP A 11 0.38 -5.68 7.12
N LEU A 12 0.94 -6.85 7.45
CA LEU A 12 0.36 -7.87 8.31
C LEU A 12 1.39 -8.33 9.37
N PRO A 13 1.80 -7.44 10.29
CA PRO A 13 2.83 -7.75 11.27
C PRO A 13 2.44 -8.94 12.14
N GLY A 14 3.33 -9.93 12.25
CA GLY A 14 3.09 -11.16 13.03
C GLY A 14 2.30 -12.25 12.29
N ALA A 15 1.79 -11.98 11.08
CA ALA A 15 1.14 -13.00 10.27
C ALA A 15 2.18 -13.94 9.63
N GLU A 16 1.85 -15.23 9.54
CA GLU A 16 2.65 -16.20 8.78
C GLU A 16 2.65 -15.82 7.29
N PRO A 17 3.78 -15.92 6.56
CA PRO A 17 3.85 -15.60 5.14
C PRO A 17 3.23 -16.71 4.25
N SER A 18 1.95 -16.98 4.46
CA SER A 18 1.13 -17.81 3.58
C SER A 18 0.85 -17.09 2.25
N ILE A 19 0.46 -17.84 1.21
CA ILE A 19 0.11 -17.28 -0.09
C ILE A 19 -1.02 -16.24 0.04
N GLU A 20 -2.00 -16.52 0.90
CA GLU A 20 -3.14 -15.62 1.16
C GLU A 20 -2.69 -14.32 1.86
N ASN A 21 -1.82 -14.42 2.87
CA ASN A 21 -1.30 -13.26 3.59
C ASN A 21 -0.37 -12.42 2.70
N MET A 22 0.46 -13.06 1.88
CA MET A 22 1.28 -12.35 0.88
C MET A 22 0.43 -11.66 -0.19
N GLY A 23 -0.64 -12.30 -0.66
CA GLY A 23 -1.60 -11.70 -1.60
C GLY A 23 -2.32 -10.51 -1.00
N THR A 24 -2.79 -10.64 0.24
CA THR A 24 -3.46 -9.57 0.99
C THR A 24 -2.52 -8.38 1.22
N ALA A 25 -1.27 -8.64 1.63
CA ALA A 25 -0.27 -7.60 1.82
C ALA A 25 0.07 -6.87 0.52
N LYS A 26 0.11 -7.58 -0.61
CA LYS A 26 0.31 -6.98 -1.93
C LYS A 26 -0.85 -6.06 -2.32
N TRP A 27 -2.09 -6.52 -2.11
CA TRP A 27 -3.28 -5.71 -2.38
C TRP A 27 -3.32 -4.43 -1.53
N LEU A 28 -2.97 -4.52 -0.24
CA LEU A 28 -2.89 -3.35 0.65
C LEU A 28 -1.84 -2.33 0.18
N ASP A 29 -0.68 -2.79 -0.30
CA ASP A 29 0.36 -1.91 -0.85
C ASP A 29 -0.12 -1.17 -2.10
N ASP A 30 -0.80 -1.88 -3.01
CA ASP A 30 -1.36 -1.28 -4.24
C ASP A 30 -2.42 -0.22 -3.91
N GLU A 31 -3.33 -0.52 -2.99
CA GLU A 31 -4.38 0.42 -2.58
C GLU A 31 -3.80 1.65 -1.86
N TYR A 32 -2.75 1.47 -1.06
CA TYR A 32 -2.04 2.58 -0.42
C TYR A 32 -1.47 3.55 -1.46
N TRP A 33 -0.74 3.05 -2.45
CA TRP A 33 -0.14 3.90 -3.49
C TRP A 33 -1.18 4.58 -4.36
N LYS A 34 -2.25 3.88 -4.72
CA LYS A 34 -3.38 4.46 -5.46
C LYS A 34 -4.04 5.60 -4.69
N ARG A 35 -4.27 5.44 -3.39
CA ARG A 35 -4.83 6.51 -2.54
C ARG A 35 -3.87 7.66 -2.34
N MET A 36 -2.56 7.38 -2.24
CA MET A 36 -1.54 8.42 -2.15
C MET A 36 -1.52 9.28 -3.43
N GLU A 37 -1.64 8.67 -4.60
CA GLU A 37 -1.75 9.39 -5.87
C GLU A 37 -2.91 10.40 -5.85
N PHE A 38 -4.10 9.95 -5.44
CA PHE A 38 -5.26 10.84 -5.29
C PHE A 38 -5.03 11.95 -4.28
N ALA A 39 -4.45 11.64 -3.12
CA ALA A 39 -4.17 12.63 -2.08
C ALA A 39 -3.18 13.71 -2.56
N VAL A 40 -2.12 13.30 -3.25
CA VAL A 40 -1.13 14.22 -3.83
C VAL A 40 -1.76 15.10 -4.91
N ALA A 41 -2.50 14.50 -5.86
CA ALA A 41 -3.17 15.24 -6.92
C ALA A 41 -4.19 16.26 -6.35
N SER A 42 -4.97 15.85 -5.35
CA SER A 42 -5.94 16.71 -4.67
C SER A 42 -5.24 17.83 -3.89
N GLY A 43 -4.14 17.54 -3.20
CA GLY A 43 -3.34 18.52 -2.48
C GLY A 43 -2.71 19.56 -3.41
N ILE A 44 -2.16 19.13 -4.56
CA ILE A 44 -1.65 20.04 -5.60
C ILE A 44 -2.79 20.91 -6.15
N ALA A 45 -3.93 20.31 -6.49
CA ALA A 45 -5.08 21.04 -7.02
C ALA A 45 -5.59 22.09 -6.03
N HIS A 46 -5.69 21.76 -4.74
CA HIS A 46 -6.10 22.70 -3.69
C HIS A 46 -5.05 23.82 -3.51
N ALA A 47 -3.76 23.49 -3.49
CA ALA A 47 -2.70 24.49 -3.36
C ALA A 47 -2.65 25.50 -4.53
N LEU A 48 -3.03 25.07 -5.73
CA LEU A 48 -3.03 25.91 -6.92
C LEU A 48 -4.36 26.64 -7.17
N ASN A 49 -5.49 26.08 -6.73
CA ASN A 49 -6.82 26.60 -7.06
C ASN A 49 -7.64 27.12 -5.86
N GLY A 50 -7.19 26.89 -4.62
CA GLY A 50 -7.89 27.32 -3.40
C GLY A 50 -8.69 26.23 -2.71
#